data_AF-A0A2M7RUG7-F1
#
_entry.id   AF-A0A2M7RUG7-F1
#
_cell.length_a   1.000
_cell.length_b   1.000
_cell.length_c   1.000
_cell.angle_alpha   90.00
_cell.angle_beta   90.00
_cell.angle_gamma   90.00
#
_symmetry.space_group_name_H-M   'P 1'
#
loop_
_entity.id
_entity.type
_entity.pdbx_description
1 polymer ?
#
loop_
_entity_poly.entity_id
_entity_poly.type
_entity_poly.pdbx_seq_one_letter_code
_entity_poly.pdbx_strand_id
1 'polypeptide(L)'
;IEFYKPLIEGLEAYNQNPQPTTNVDIQLEYFNTSSSKCVLDVLKKLEVINGNSKVTINWYYEEDDEDMLEAGEDYQAIINVPFKMVEVEE
;
A
#
# COMPACT_ATOMS: atom_id res chain seq x y z
N ILE A 1 15.94 3.02 -0.73
CA ILE A 1 15.37 3.63 -1.96
C ILE A 1 15.53 2.68 -3.15
N GLU A 2 16.76 2.26 -3.52
CA GLU A 2 16.97 1.37 -4.68
C GLU A 2 16.11 0.09 -4.67
N PHE A 3 15.84 -0.49 -3.50
CA PHE A 3 14.96 -1.65 -3.37
C PHE A 3 13.52 -1.42 -3.88
N TYR A 4 12.92 -0.27 -3.56
CA TYR A 4 11.53 0.06 -3.92
C TYR A 4 11.40 0.72 -5.30
N LYS A 5 12.52 1.12 -5.89
CA LYS A 5 12.55 1.84 -7.17
C LYS A 5 11.84 1.07 -8.31
N PRO A 6 12.10 -0.23 -8.53
CA PRO A 6 11.42 -0.97 -9.60
C PRO A 6 9.90 -1.04 -9.40
N LEU A 7 9.44 -1.10 -8.15
CA LEU A 7 8.01 -1.09 -7.83
C LEU A 7 7.38 0.28 -8.16
N ILE A 8 8.04 1.37 -7.76
CA ILE A 8 7.56 2.73 -8.07
C ILE A 8 7.49 2.96 -9.57
N GLU A 9 8.55 2.60 -10.31
CA GLU A 9 8.59 2.73 -11.78
C GLU A 9 7.50 1.85 -12.44
N GLY A 10 7.27 0.65 -11.90
CA GLY A 10 6.19 -0.24 -12.36
C GLY A 10 4.80 0.37 -12.18
N LEU A 11 4.54 1.02 -11.05
CA LEU A 11 3.28 1.74 -10.79
C LEU A 11 3.11 2.94 -11.71
N GLU A 12 4.18 3.70 -11.98
CA GLU A 12 4.15 4.82 -12.93
C GLU A 12 3.82 4.38 -14.36
N ALA A 13 4.40 3.25 -14.79
CA ALA A 13 4.09 2.66 -16.09
C ALA A 13 2.65 2.12 -16.13
N TYR A 14 2.19 1.44 -15.08
CA TYR A 14 0.83 0.93 -14.97
C TYR A 14 -0.22 2.06 -15.04
N ASN A 15 0.06 3.22 -14.44
CA ASN A 15 -0.83 4.37 -14.45
C ASN A 15 -1.12 4.94 -15.85
N GLN A 16 -0.31 4.61 -16.87
CA GLN A 16 -0.56 5.07 -18.25
C GLN A 16 -1.81 4.43 -18.85
N ASN A 17 -2.14 3.20 -18.44
CA ASN A 17 -3.33 2.48 -18.90
C ASN A 17 -3.74 1.42 -17.86
N PRO A 18 -4.23 1.86 -16.68
CA PRO A 18 -4.57 0.93 -15.62
C PRO A 18 -5.84 0.16 -15.97
N GLN A 19 -6.03 -0.99 -15.32
CA GLN A 19 -7.32 -1.67 -15.38
C GLN A 19 -8.42 -0.83 -14.73
N PRO A 20 -9.70 -1.01 -15.08
CA PRO A 20 -10.81 -0.27 -14.46
C PRO A 20 -10.88 -0.43 -12.94
N THR A 21 -10.35 -1.52 -12.41
CA THR A 21 -10.28 -1.81 -10.97
C THR A 21 -8.89 -2.37 -10.67
N THR A 22 -8.26 -1.84 -9.62
CA THR A 22 -6.94 -2.25 -9.15
C THR A 22 -7.04 -2.61 -7.68
N ASN A 23 -6.85 -3.88 -7.36
CA ASN A 23 -6.75 -4.33 -5.97
C ASN A 23 -5.27 -4.47 -5.64
N VAL A 24 -4.85 -3.94 -4.49
CA VAL A 24 -3.48 -3.99 -4.01
C VAL A 24 -3.47 -4.63 -2.64
N ASP A 25 -2.87 -5.80 -2.55
CA ASP A 25 -2.68 -6.53 -1.30
C ASP A 25 -1.27 -6.22 -0.77
N ILE A 26 -1.20 -5.70 0.44
CA ILE A 26 0.06 -5.41 1.15
C ILE A 26 0.11 -6.31 2.37
N GLN A 27 1.01 -7.29 2.33
CA GLN A 27 1.25 -8.24 3.40
C GLN A 27 2.75 -8.25 3.66
N LEU A 28 3.16 -7.71 4.81
CA LEU A 28 4.57 -7.56 5.19
C LEU A 28 4.74 -8.17 6.57
N GLU A 29 5.75 -9.03 6.75
CA GLU A 29 6.10 -9.56 8.08
C GLU A 29 6.89 -8.54 8.90
N TYR A 30 7.65 -7.66 8.23
CA TYR A 30 8.46 -6.65 8.89
C TYR A 30 8.89 -5.56 7.91
N PHE A 31 8.88 -4.31 8.37
CA PHE A 31 9.57 -3.22 7.70
C PHE A 31 10.13 -2.23 8.73
N ASN A 32 11.27 -1.62 8.42
CA ASN A 32 11.93 -0.68 9.32
C ASN A 32 11.53 0.78 9.05
N THR A 33 11.97 1.70 9.91
CA THR A 33 11.73 3.15 9.79
C THR A 33 12.20 3.75 8.46
N SER A 34 13.23 3.19 7.81
CA SER A 34 13.65 3.67 6.49
C SER A 34 12.69 3.24 5.37
N SER A 35 12.05 2.09 5.56
CA SER A 35 11.05 1.54 4.63
C SER A 35 9.70 2.23 4.75
N SER A 36 9.34 2.75 5.93
CA SER A 36 8.03 3.40 6.14
C SER A 36 7.80 4.57 5.18
N LYS A 37 8.84 5.37 4.89
CA LYS A 37 8.78 6.42 3.87
C LYS A 37 8.56 5.86 2.46
N CYS A 38 9.22 4.76 2.12
CA CYS A 38 9.11 4.16 0.80
C CYS A 38 7.72 3.53 0.59
N VAL A 39 7.16 2.89 1.63
CA VAL A 39 5.78 2.37 1.62
C VAL A 39 4.80 3.53 1.43
N LEU A 40 4.98 4.63 2.18
CA LEU A 40 4.15 5.83 1.98
C LEU A 40 4.23 6.37 0.54
N ASP A 41 5.43 6.42 -0.04
CA ASP A 41 5.61 6.86 -1.43
C ASP A 41 4.87 5.94 -2.41
N VAL A 42 4.89 4.60 -2.19
CA VAL A 42 4.10 3.63 -2.96
C VAL A 42 2.60 3.90 -2.83
N LEU A 43 2.09 4.08 -1.61
CA LEU A 43 0.68 4.35 -1.36
C LEU A 43 0.21 5.66 -2.03
N LYS A 44 1.04 6.70 -2.02
CA LYS A 44 0.75 7.95 -2.75
C LYS A 44 0.70 7.77 -4.26
N LYS A 45 1.51 6.87 -4.83
CA LYS A 45 1.38 6.53 -6.26
C LYS A 45 0.06 5.84 -6.56
N LEU A 46 -0.40 4.94 -5.68
CA LEU A 46 -1.70 4.28 -5.79
C LEU A 46 -2.86 5.28 -5.68
N GLU A 47 -2.74 6.30 -4.84
CA GLU A 47 -3.69 7.41 -4.76
C GLU A 47 -3.81 8.17 -6.09
N VAL A 48 -2.68 8.47 -6.75
CA VAL A 48 -2.69 9.08 -8.08
C VAL A 48 -3.36 8.16 -9.11
N ILE A 49 -3.10 6.85 -9.06
CA ILE A 49 -3.72 5.85 -9.94
C ILE A 49 -5.24 5.76 -9.71
N ASN A 50 -5.72 6.03 -8.50
CA ASN A 50 -7.14 6.00 -8.16
C ASN A 50 -7.98 7.02 -8.95
N GLY A 51 -7.35 8.04 -9.55
CA GLY A 51 -8.02 8.95 -10.49
C GLY A 51 -8.40 8.31 -11.83
N ASN A 52 -7.68 7.26 -12.24
CA ASN A 52 -7.84 6.57 -13.53
C ASN A 52 -8.32 5.11 -13.38
N SER A 53 -8.28 4.56 -12.17
CA SER A 53 -8.70 3.21 -11.82
C SER A 53 -9.46 3.24 -10.48
N LYS A 54 -10.39 2.31 -10.25
CA LYS A 54 -10.94 2.12 -8.90
C LYS A 54 -9.94 1.32 -8.07
N VAL A 55 -9.12 2.01 -7.29
CA VAL A 55 -8.10 1.37 -6.46
C VAL A 55 -8.71 0.96 -5.12
N THR A 56 -8.33 -0.21 -4.62
CA THR A 56 -8.58 -0.64 -3.24
C THR A 56 -7.30 -1.24 -2.68
N ILE A 57 -6.88 -0.75 -1.52
CA ILE A 57 -5.74 -1.27 -0.77
C ILE A 57 -6.28 -2.20 0.32
N ASN A 58 -5.74 -3.40 0.39
CA ASN A 58 -5.96 -4.34 1.47
C ASN A 58 -4.63 -4.48 2.22
N TRP A 59 -4.61 -4.06 3.48
CA TRP A 59 -3.48 -4.13 4.37
C TRP A 59 -3.66 -5.31 5.30
N TYR A 60 -2.80 -6.31 5.14
CA TYR A 60 -2.85 -7.54 5.91
C TYR A 60 -1.93 -7.44 7.12
N TYR A 61 -2.44 -7.86 8.27
CA TYR A 61 -1.70 -7.90 9.53
C TYR A 61 -2.11 -9.18 10.30
N GLU A 62 -1.20 -9.71 11.11
CA GLU A 62 -1.45 -10.86 11.98
C GLU A 62 -2.16 -10.39 13.27
N GLU A 63 -3.02 -11.23 13.87
CA GLU A 63 -3.84 -10.86 15.04
C GLU A 63 -3.00 -10.32 16.22
N ASP A 64 -1.79 -10.82 16.40
CA ASP A 64 -0.87 -10.45 17.47
C ASP A 64 0.20 -9.41 17.06
N ASP A 65 0.17 -8.91 15.81
CA ASP A 65 1.06 -7.85 15.33
C ASP A 65 0.40 -6.46 15.45
N GLU A 66 0.37 -5.94 16.69
CA GLU A 66 -0.15 -4.60 17.01
C GLU A 66 0.63 -3.48 16.29
N ASP A 67 1.94 -3.64 16.08
CA ASP A 67 2.79 -2.65 15.40
C ASP A 67 2.40 -2.52 13.91
N MET A 68 2.10 -3.64 13.24
CA MET A 68 1.65 -3.67 11.84
C MET A 68 0.25 -3.10 11.67
N LEU A 69 -0.64 -3.37 12.63
CA LEU A 69 -1.98 -2.78 12.70
C LEU A 69 -1.88 -1.25 12.82
N GLU A 70 -1.13 -0.74 13.81
CA GLU A 70 -0.94 0.70 14.03
C GLU A 70 -0.38 1.38 12.77
N ALA A 71 0.63 0.78 12.14
CA ALA A 71 1.19 1.34 10.92
C ALA A 71 0.19 1.40 9.76
N GLY A 72 -0.67 0.39 9.61
CA GLY A 72 -1.74 0.39 8.62
C GLY A 72 -2.77 1.49 8.88
N GLU A 73 -3.15 1.70 10.14
CA GLU A 73 -4.05 2.79 10.56
C GLU A 73 -3.45 4.17 10.28
N ASP A 74 -2.16 4.36 10.59
CA ASP A 74 -1.41 5.58 10.28
C ASP A 74 -1.43 5.88 8.78
N TYR A 75 -1.20 4.88 7.93
CA TYR A 75 -1.26 5.05 6.48
C TYR A 75 -2.68 5.34 5.98
N GLN A 76 -3.67 4.63 6.51
CA GLN A 76 -5.07 4.85 6.17
C GLN A 76 -5.53 6.27 6.49
N ALA A 77 -5.05 6.86 7.59
CA ALA A 77 -5.36 8.24 7.96
C ALA A 77 -4.75 9.28 7.00
N ILE A 78 -3.69 8.93 6.28
CA ILE A 78 -2.95 9.82 5.37
C ILE A 78 -3.45 9.72 3.92
N ILE A 79 -3.92 8.55 3.50
CA ILE A 79 -4.17 8.21 2.09
C ILE A 79 -5.67 8.19 1.77
N ASN A 80 -6.08 8.94 0.74
CA ASN A 80 -7.47 9.06 0.32
C ASN A 80 -7.84 8.04 -0.77
N VAL A 81 -7.70 6.76 -0.44
CA VAL A 81 -8.05 5.60 -1.28
C VAL A 81 -8.82 4.61 -0.42
N PRO A 82 -9.81 3.85 -0.94
CA PRO A 82 -10.40 2.75 -0.21
C PRO A 82 -9.31 1.83 0.38
N PHE A 83 -9.25 1.77 1.71
CA PHE A 83 -8.22 1.08 2.46
C PHE A 83 -8.91 0.13 3.46
N LYS A 84 -8.55 -1.15 3.43
CA LYS A 84 -9.13 -2.18 4.27
C LYS A 84 -8.04 -2.82 5.11
N MET A 85 -8.25 -2.84 6.41
CA MET A 85 -7.46 -3.67 7.32
C MET A 85 -8.01 -5.10 7.26
N VAL A 86 -7.13 -6.07 7.02
CA VAL A 86 -7.47 -7.49 6.89
C VAL A 86 -6.62 -8.28 7.86
N GLU A 87 -7.23 -8.71 8.95
CA GLU A 87 -6.61 -9.63 9.90
C GLU A 87 -6.43 -11.01 9.27
N VAL A 88 -5.28 -11.65 9.49
CA VAL A 88 -5.01 -13.03 9.08
C VAL A 88 -4.58 -13.88 10.27
N GLU A 89 -5.04 -15.14 10.26
CA GLU A 89 -4.54 -16.19 11.16
C GLU A 89 -3.21 -16.71 10.61
N GLU A 90 -2.24 -17.01 11.49
CA GLU A 90 -0.94 -17.63 11.18
C GLU A 90 -1.04 -18.93 10.36
#